data_AF-A0A317IBP3-F1
#
_entry.id   AF-A0A317IBP3-F1
#
_cell.length_a   1.000
_cell.length_b   1.000
_cell.length_c   1.000
_cell.angle_alpha   90.00
_cell.angle_beta   90.00
_cell.angle_gamma   90.00
#
_symmetry.space_group_name_H-M   'P 1'
#
loop_
_entity.id
_entity.type
_entity.pdbx_description
1 polymer ?
#
loop_
_entity_poly.entity_id
_entity_poly.type
_entity_poly.pdbx_seq_one_letter_code
_entity_poly.pdbx_strand_id
1 'polypeptide(L)'
;MMNAKEFVVDYMQRHAHPVNAVLHIVGVPAAFAGVYYLFIGKFFLAFSLIVFGYFLQYLGHKAQGNEVGEVTLIKSILRNLKKQAGNNV
;
A
#
# COMPACT_ATOMS: atom_id res chain seq x y z
N MET A 1 -19.71 -3.93 5.69
CA MET A 1 -18.95 -2.88 5.00
C MET A 1 -18.53 -1.88 6.06
N MET A 2 -17.23 -1.55 6.14
CA MET A 2 -16.78 -0.56 7.12
C MET A 2 -17.32 0.82 6.76
N ASN A 3 -17.81 1.55 7.75
CA ASN A 3 -18.18 2.96 7.58
C ASN A 3 -16.93 3.86 7.59
N ALA A 4 -17.08 5.12 7.20
CA ALA A 4 -15.95 6.05 7.10
C ALA A 4 -15.18 6.23 8.43
N LYS A 5 -15.89 6.18 9.56
CA LYS A 5 -15.27 6.31 10.88
C LYS A 5 -14.40 5.10 11.22
N GLU A 6 -14.90 3.89 10.97
CA GLU A 6 -14.14 2.65 11.14
C GLU A 6 -12.90 2.62 10.24
N PHE A 7 -13.01 3.09 9.00
CA PHE A 7 -11.87 3.22 8.10
C PHE A 7 -10.81 4.17 8.66
N VAL A 8 -11.21 5.35 9.16
CA VAL A 8 -10.28 6.33 9.73
C VAL A 8 -9.61 5.79 11.00
N VAL A 9 -10.35 5.14 11.90
CA VAL A 9 -9.77 4.56 13.13
C VAL A 9 -8.76 3.46 12.80
N ASP A 10 -9.13 2.54 11.91
CA ASP A 10 -8.27 1.45 11.45
C ASP A 10 -7.05 1.97 10.68
N TYR A 11 -7.21 3.06 9.93
CA TYR A 11 -6.11 3.77 9.28
C TYR A 11 -5.16 4.39 10.30
N MET A 12 -5.67 5.12 11.30
CA MET A 12 -4.87 5.75 12.36
C MET A 12 -4.12 4.72 13.20
N GLN A 13 -4.76 3.60 13.55
CA GLN A 13 -4.10 2.51 14.29
C GLN A 13 -2.94 1.89 13.49
N ARG A 14 -3.13 1.69 12.18
CA ARG A 14 -2.10 1.12 11.29
C ARG A 14 -1.01 2.10 10.86
N HIS A 15 -1.12 3.38 11.22
CA HIS A 15 -0.11 4.42 10.95
C HIS A 15 0.32 5.19 12.20
N ALA A 16 0.06 4.66 13.40
CA ALA A 16 0.46 5.28 14.66
C ALA A 16 1.98 5.36 14.85
N HIS A 17 2.76 4.54 14.15
CA HIS A 17 4.21 4.57 14.23
C HIS A 17 4.77 5.78 13.44
N PRO A 18 5.48 6.72 14.08
CA PRO A 18 5.89 7.97 13.46
C PRO A 18 6.80 7.77 12.23
N VAL A 19 7.66 6.75 12.26
CA VAL A 19 8.51 6.40 11.11
C VAL A 19 7.67 5.91 9.94
N ASN A 20 6.60 5.14 10.20
CA ASN A 20 5.72 4.67 9.12
C ASN A 20 4.96 5.83 8.49
N ALA A 21 4.43 6.73 9.32
CA ALA A 21 3.71 7.92 8.88
C ALA A 21 4.58 8.85 8.02
N VAL A 22 5.80 9.17 8.47
CA VAL A 22 6.73 10.05 7.74
C VAL A 22 7.13 9.43 6.40
N LEU A 23 7.48 8.15 6.39
CA LEU A 23 7.86 7.46 5.15
C LEU A 23 6.70 7.37 4.16
N HIS A 24 5.45 7.22 4.64
CA HIS A 24 4.26 7.25 3.78
C HIS A 24 3.96 8.63 3.22
N ILE A 25 4.10 9.69 4.02
CA ILE A 25 3.88 11.07 3.58
C ILE A 25 4.80 11.43 2.40
N VAL A 26 5.99 10.84 2.31
CA VAL A 26 6.90 11.02 1.18
C VAL A 26 6.68 9.98 0.08
N GLY A 27 6.56 8.70 0.46
CA GLY A 27 6.51 7.58 -0.46
C GLY A 27 5.25 7.55 -1.32
N VAL A 28 4.09 7.91 -0.75
CA VAL A 28 2.80 7.89 -1.47
C VAL A 28 2.78 8.98 -2.56
N PRO A 29 3.05 10.27 -2.27
CA PRO A 29 3.13 11.28 -3.32
C PRO A 29 4.20 10.98 -4.37
N ALA A 30 5.35 10.42 -3.98
CA ALA A 30 6.38 10.02 -4.94
C ALA A 30 5.87 8.95 -5.92
N ALA A 31 5.20 7.91 -5.42
CA ALA A 31 4.62 6.87 -6.28
C ALA A 31 3.56 7.44 -7.23
N PHE A 32 2.65 8.29 -6.75
CA PHE A 32 1.64 8.95 -7.59
C PHE A 32 2.26 9.89 -8.63
N ALA A 33 3.28 10.67 -8.27
CA ALA A 33 4.02 11.49 -9.21
C ALA A 33 4.71 10.64 -10.27
N GLY A 34 5.29 9.50 -9.90
CA GLY A 34 5.88 8.56 -10.83
C GLY A 34 4.86 8.01 -11.84
N VAL A 35 3.65 7.66 -11.39
CA VAL A 35 2.55 7.26 -12.29
C VAL A 35 2.18 8.38 -13.25
N TYR A 36 2.08 9.64 -12.78
CA TYR A 36 1.87 10.79 -13.66
C TYR A 36 2.98 10.93 -14.71
N TYR A 37 4.24 10.78 -14.29
CA TYR A 37 5.39 10.84 -15.21
C TYR A 37 5.40 9.73 -16.26
N LEU A 38 4.80 8.58 -15.96
CA LEU A 38 4.64 7.49 -16.91
C LEU A 38 3.74 7.90 -18.08
N PHE A 39 2.64 8.62 -17.80
CA PHE A 39 1.69 9.06 -18.82
C PHE A 39 2.22 10.19 -19.72
N ILE A 40 3.16 11.00 -19.24
CA ILE A 40 3.79 12.06 -20.03
C ILE A 40 5.11 11.63 -20.69
N GLY A 41 5.42 10.33 -20.72
CA GLY A 41 6.56 9.75 -21.43
C GLY A 41 7.91 9.91 -20.74
N LYS A 42 7.96 10.35 -19.47
CA LYS A 42 9.21 10.46 -18.70
C LYS A 42 9.54 9.15 -17.98
N PHE A 43 9.77 8.08 -18.76
CA PHE A 43 9.86 6.70 -18.26
C PHE A 43 10.92 6.49 -17.16
N PHE A 44 12.12 7.04 -17.30
CA PHE A 44 13.17 6.87 -16.29
C PHE A 44 12.76 7.50 -14.95
N LEU A 45 12.30 8.76 -14.99
CA LEU A 45 11.84 9.47 -13.81
C LEU A 45 10.60 8.79 -13.18
N ALA A 46 9.68 8.33 -14.02
CA ALA A 46 8.50 7.58 -13.61
C ALA A 46 8.89 6.33 -12.82
N PHE A 47 9.78 5.51 -13.41
CA PHE A 47 10.25 4.28 -12.80
C PHE A 47 10.99 4.54 -11.49
N SER A 48 11.91 5.51 -11.47
CA SER A 48 12.64 5.89 -10.24
C SER A 48 11.69 6.31 -9.12
N LEU A 49 10.69 7.14 -9.41
CA LEU A 49 9.73 7.62 -8.42
C LEU A 49 8.79 6.53 -7.91
N ILE A 50 8.33 5.63 -8.79
CA ILE A 50 7.48 4.49 -8.40
C ILE A 50 8.27 3.54 -7.50
N VAL A 51 9.47 3.12 -7.91
CA VAL A 51 10.29 2.18 -7.15
C VAL A 51 10.72 2.78 -5.82
N PHE A 52 11.21 4.01 -5.82
CA PHE A 52 11.62 4.70 -4.60
C PHE A 52 10.43 4.97 -3.67
N GLY A 53 9.30 5.44 -4.21
CA GLY A 53 8.09 5.69 -3.44
C GLY A 53 7.54 4.43 -2.78
N TYR A 54 7.52 3.31 -3.52
CA TYR A 54 7.13 2.01 -2.99
C TYR A 54 8.11 1.50 -1.92
N PHE A 55 9.41 1.67 -2.14
CA PHE A 55 10.44 1.27 -1.17
C PHE A 55 10.30 2.00 0.17
N LEU A 56 10.02 3.31 0.16
CA LEU A 56 9.78 4.08 1.39
C LEU A 56 8.54 3.58 2.14
N GLN A 57 7.44 3.31 1.43
CA GLN A 57 6.23 2.73 2.02
C GLN A 57 6.52 1.36 2.65
N TYR A 58 7.24 0.50 1.95
CA TYR A 58 7.68 -0.80 2.46
C TYR A 58 8.53 -0.68 3.73
N LEU A 59 9.49 0.25 3.77
CA LEU A 59 10.30 0.49 4.98
C LEU A 59 9.46 0.99 6.15
N GLY A 60 8.47 1.85 5.90
CA GLY A 60 7.54 2.30 6.93
C GLY A 60 6.75 1.14 7.54
N HIS A 61 6.21 0.28 6.69
CA HIS A 61 5.47 -0.89 7.11
C HIS A 61 6.36 -1.89 7.88
N LYS A 62 7.58 -2.12 7.38
CA LYS A 62 8.57 -2.97 8.04
C LYS A 62 8.96 -2.44 9.42
N ALA A 63 9.13 -1.12 9.57
CA ALA A 63 9.45 -0.50 10.86
C ALA A 63 8.29 -0.62 11.88
N GLN A 64 7.04 -0.62 11.40
CA GLN A 64 5.86 -0.82 12.24
C GLN A 64 5.54 -2.31 12.50
N GLY A 65 6.16 -3.24 11.76
CA GLY A 65 5.91 -4.67 11.84
C GLY A 65 4.58 -5.10 11.19
N ASN A 66 4.01 -4.29 10.29
CA ASN A 66 2.81 -4.61 9.54
C ASN A 66 3.14 -4.86 8.05
N GLU A 67 2.18 -5.45 7.33
CA GLU A 67 2.34 -5.73 5.90
C GLU A 67 1.85 -4.56 5.05
N VAL A 68 2.49 -4.36 3.89
CA VAL A 68 2.03 -3.42 2.87
C VAL A 68 0.61 -3.80 2.41
N GLY A 69 -0.18 -2.78 2.06
CA GLY A 69 -1.60 -2.93 1.74
C GLY A 69 -1.85 -3.89 0.57
N GLU A 70 -1.00 -3.88 -0.46
CA GLU A 70 -1.13 -4.73 -1.64
C GLU A 70 -0.96 -6.22 -1.29
N VAL A 71 -0.01 -6.55 -0.41
CA VAL A 71 0.19 -7.92 0.06
C VAL A 71 -1.03 -8.39 0.87
N THR A 72 -1.55 -7.51 1.73
CA THR A 72 -2.78 -7.78 2.48
C THR A 72 -3.97 -8.03 1.55
N LEU A 73 -4.11 -7.23 0.49
CA LEU A 73 -5.15 -7.38 -0.52
C LEU A 73 -5.02 -8.70 -1.29
N ILE A 74 -3.82 -9.02 -1.78
CA ILE A 74 -3.54 -10.28 -2.49
C ILE A 74 -3.88 -11.48 -1.60
N LYS A 75 -3.43 -11.48 -0.34
CA LYS A 75 -3.78 -12.54 0.63
C LYS A 75 -5.28 -12.67 0.84
N SER A 76 -5.99 -11.54 0.91
CA SER A 76 -7.45 -11.52 1.04
C SER A 76 -8.13 -12.15 -0.18
N ILE A 77 -7.71 -11.79 -1.39
CA ILE A 77 -8.22 -12.36 -2.65
C ILE A 77 -7.95 -13.86 -2.71
N LEU A 78 -6.71 -14.30 -2.46
CA LEU A 78 -6.33 -15.72 -2.46
C LEU A 78 -7.15 -16.54 -1.45
N ARG A 79 -7.36 -16.01 -0.24
CA ARG A 79 -8.19 -16.64 0.78
C ARG A 79 -9.63 -16.80 0.32
N ASN A 80 -10.20 -15.78 -0.33
CA ASN A 80 -11.56 -15.81 -0.84
C ASN A 80 -11.71 -16.82 -2.00
N LEU A 81 -10.74 -16.89 -2.91
CA LEU A 81 -10.71 -17.89 -3.99
C LEU A 81 -10.66 -19.31 -3.43
N LYS A 82 -9.79 -19.57 -2.44
CA LYS A 82 -9.71 -20.88 -1.80
C LYS A 82 -11.02 -21.28 -1.10
N LYS A 83 -11.69 -20.31 -0.45
CA LYS A 83 -13.00 -20.54 0.19
C LYS A 83 -14.08 -20.91 -0.83
N GLN A 84 -14.11 -20.25 -1.99
CA GLN A 84 -15.05 -20.60 -3.06
C GLN A 84 -14.76 -21.99 -3.63
N ALA A 85 -13.49 -22.34 -3.86
CA ALA A 85 -13.11 -23.66 -4.35
C ALA A 85 -13.45 -24.79 -3.36
N GLY A 86 -13.27 -24.56 -2.06
CA GLY A 86 -13.59 -25.55 -1.01
C GLY A 86 -15.08 -25.66 -0.67
N ASN A 87 -15.90 -24.66 -0.99
CA ASN A 87 -17.36 -24.71 -0.82
C ASN A 87 -18.09 -25.36 -2.02
N ASN A 88 -17.37 -25.67 -3.11
CA ASN A 88 -17.90 -26.28 -4.32
C ASN A 88 -17.63 -27.80 -4.41
N VAL A 89 -17.25 -28.43 -3.29
CA VAL A 89 -17.05 -29.88 -3.10
C VAL A 89 -17.94 -30.33 -1.95
#